data_AF-A0A2G8LNQ5-F1
#
_entry.id   AF-A0A2G8LNQ5-F1
#
_cell.length_a   1.000
_cell.length_b   1.000
_cell.length_c   1.000
_cell.angle_alpha   90.00
_cell.angle_beta   90.00
_cell.angle_gamma   90.00
#
_symmetry.space_group_name_H-M   'P 1'
#
loop_
_entity.id
_entity.type
_entity.pdbx_description
1 polymer ?
#
loop_
_entity_poly.entity_id
_entity_poly.type
_entity_poly.pdbx_seq_one_letter_code
_entity_poly.pdbx_strand_id
1 'polypeptide(L)'
;MESKQFNVVILTFAIVGVCLYIYWPDDSYIPLPLHENLSLNQIDERRELPLAGDASSGRLPPDQWKSFLPELFDHIQSNFSSKYHNPCWEDAGSLRCLPYFYQIGSYKCGTTDLWDKLVQHPDVLPVAKEPHWWAWRRFGYTSLPLHKPLILKIRNITGEGHDRSLQWYYNFISDQAITQLKNNSKLVFGDASISNLWGLADFKWQKHFPNAREPPIYLADLIHTLQPKAKITAILRNPVDKLWTTYMLGDRYKKISFKAYFDSMVKKAAACEKQHTIRYCAFVHGSSSPTAPYGNHLYQGKYAIYLREWVETFGLENIHVLRLEDWKNNTIRELDGVIRYLDLEPLTIESMNRIVDRSVKNVNKKAVDREVVMTPSMRSVVEEYYRPWNVILSELLKDPKYLWH
;
A
#
# COMPACT_ATOMS: atom_id res chain seq x y z
N MET A 1 -35.65 -35.46 -47.34
CA MET A 1 -36.98 -35.70 -46.75
C MET A 1 -36.79 -35.73 -45.25
N GLU A 2 -37.15 -34.74 -44.44
CA GLU A 2 -37.89 -33.52 -44.67
C GLU A 2 -37.27 -32.41 -43.82
N SER A 3 -37.04 -31.29 -44.48
CA SER A 3 -36.92 -29.96 -43.89
C SER A 3 -38.24 -29.58 -43.21
N LYS A 4 -38.18 -29.03 -42.00
CA LYS A 4 -39.22 -28.09 -41.56
C LYS A 4 -38.61 -26.79 -41.09
N GLN A 5 -38.91 -25.80 -41.91
CA GLN A 5 -38.67 -24.37 -41.82
C GLN A 5 -39.82 -23.72 -41.04
N PHE A 6 -39.47 -22.62 -40.36
CA PHE A 6 -40.31 -21.48 -39.95
C PHE A 6 -41.48 -21.67 -38.96
N ASN A 7 -41.42 -20.95 -37.83
CA ASN A 7 -41.99 -19.60 -37.76
C ASN A 7 -41.45 -18.84 -36.53
N VAL A 8 -40.90 -17.64 -36.77
CA VAL A 8 -40.58 -16.66 -35.75
C VAL A 8 -41.90 -15.99 -35.35
N VAL A 9 -42.29 -16.15 -34.09
CA VAL A 9 -43.36 -15.36 -33.48
C VAL A 9 -42.72 -14.53 -32.37
N ILE A 10 -42.61 -13.22 -32.61
CA ILE A 10 -42.30 -12.25 -31.58
C ILE A 10 -43.58 -12.04 -30.78
N LEU A 11 -43.62 -12.58 -29.56
CA LEU A 11 -44.60 -12.20 -28.55
C LEU A 11 -43.84 -11.95 -27.23
N THR A 12 -43.73 -10.67 -26.91
CA THR A 12 -43.40 -10.13 -25.60
C THR A 12 -44.38 -10.71 -24.57
N PHE A 13 -43.88 -11.27 -23.45
CA PHE A 13 -44.29 -10.96 -22.07
C PHE A 13 -43.68 -11.95 -21.04
N ALA A 14 -43.13 -11.34 -19.98
CA ALA A 14 -43.06 -11.79 -18.58
C ALA A 14 -42.35 -13.11 -18.19
N ILE A 15 -41.37 -12.93 -17.29
CA ILE A 15 -40.52 -13.89 -16.59
C ILE A 15 -41.33 -14.85 -15.70
N VAL A 16 -41.09 -16.16 -15.82
CA VAL A 16 -41.27 -17.15 -14.73
C VAL A 16 -40.06 -18.10 -14.75
N GLY A 17 -39.33 -18.17 -13.64
CA GLY A 17 -38.05 -18.88 -13.53
C GLY A 17 -38.17 -20.38 -13.25
N VAL A 18 -37.11 -21.11 -13.64
CA VAL A 18 -36.83 -22.48 -13.21
C VAL A 18 -35.41 -22.49 -12.59
N CYS A 19 -35.31 -22.85 -11.31
CA CYS A 19 -34.05 -23.00 -10.57
C CYS A 19 -33.52 -24.44 -10.67
N LEU A 20 -32.22 -24.59 -10.91
CA LEU A 20 -31.44 -25.81 -10.65
C LEU A 20 -30.78 -25.67 -9.27
N TYR A 21 -31.07 -26.58 -8.35
CA TYR A 21 -30.53 -26.60 -6.98
C TYR A 21 -29.23 -27.42 -6.90
N ILE A 22 -28.23 -26.92 -6.17
CA ILE A 22 -27.08 -27.69 -5.67
C ILE A 22 -27.24 -27.78 -4.15
N TYR A 23 -27.35 -28.99 -3.61
CA TYR A 23 -27.45 -29.27 -2.17
C TYR A 23 -26.08 -29.60 -1.56
N TRP A 24 -25.84 -29.16 -0.31
CA TRP A 24 -24.71 -29.58 0.53
C TRP A 24 -25.24 -30.35 1.78
N PRO A 25 -24.49 -31.31 2.36
CA PRO A 25 -25.04 -32.39 3.21
C PRO A 25 -25.25 -32.09 4.72
N ASP A 26 -25.18 -30.84 5.17
CA ASP A 26 -25.02 -30.55 6.61
C ASP A 26 -25.97 -29.41 7.02
N ASP A 27 -27.19 -29.75 7.44
CA ASP A 27 -28.32 -28.86 7.81
C ASP A 27 -28.02 -27.83 8.94
N SER A 28 -27.12 -26.89 8.70
CA SER A 28 -26.82 -25.77 9.62
C SER A 28 -26.98 -24.41 8.93
N TYR A 29 -27.99 -23.67 9.36
CA TYR A 29 -28.35 -22.35 8.84
C TYR A 29 -27.74 -21.24 9.71
N ILE A 30 -27.14 -20.21 9.10
CA ILE A 30 -26.89 -18.91 9.73
C ILE A 30 -27.72 -17.88 8.95
N PRO A 31 -28.57 -17.08 9.61
CA PRO A 31 -29.37 -16.07 8.92
C PRO A 31 -28.46 -14.96 8.38
N LEU A 32 -28.31 -14.89 7.07
CA LEU A 32 -28.02 -13.64 6.37
C LEU A 32 -29.26 -12.73 6.52
N PRO A 33 -29.11 -11.42 6.79
CA PRO A 33 -30.27 -10.54 6.77
C PRO A 33 -30.89 -10.56 5.37
N LEU A 34 -32.22 -10.70 5.36
CA LEU A 34 -33.09 -10.56 4.20
C LEU A 34 -32.74 -9.27 3.45
N HIS A 35 -32.02 -9.41 2.35
CA HIS A 35 -32.21 -8.54 1.21
C HIS A 35 -33.39 -9.11 0.45
N GLU A 36 -34.50 -8.36 0.39
CA GLU A 36 -35.52 -8.60 -0.61
C GLU A 36 -34.86 -8.60 -1.99
N ASN A 37 -34.99 -9.74 -2.68
CA ASN A 37 -34.79 -9.95 -4.12
C ASN A 37 -33.65 -9.14 -4.78
N LEU A 38 -32.41 -9.58 -4.60
CA LEU A 38 -31.38 -9.36 -5.61
C LEU A 38 -31.20 -10.66 -6.39
N SER A 39 -31.99 -10.78 -7.46
CA SER A 39 -31.72 -11.72 -8.54
C SER A 39 -30.30 -11.47 -9.09
N LEU A 40 -29.61 -12.54 -9.52
CA LEU A 40 -28.33 -12.48 -10.24
C LEU A 40 -28.37 -11.70 -11.58
N ASN A 41 -29.47 -10.99 -11.87
CA ASN A 41 -29.65 -10.06 -12.98
C ASN A 41 -29.70 -8.58 -12.53
N GLN A 42 -29.25 -8.26 -11.31
CA GLN A 42 -29.16 -6.87 -10.80
C GLN A 42 -27.79 -6.58 -10.16
N ILE A 43 -26.70 -6.95 -10.82
CA ILE A 43 -25.55 -6.04 -10.83
C ILE A 43 -26.01 -4.89 -11.73
N ASP A 44 -26.67 -3.92 -11.11
CA ASP A 44 -26.99 -2.66 -11.78
C ASP A 44 -25.67 -2.13 -12.36
N GLU A 45 -25.60 -2.03 -13.69
CA GLU A 45 -24.53 -1.37 -14.44
C GLU A 45 -24.37 0.11 -14.03
N ARG A 46 -25.11 0.58 -13.00
CA ARG A 46 -25.07 1.92 -12.43
C ARG A 46 -24.99 1.97 -10.90
N ARG A 47 -24.38 1.00 -10.21
CA ARG A 47 -23.65 1.40 -8.99
C ARG A 47 -22.39 2.09 -9.46
N GLU A 48 -22.45 3.42 -9.58
CA GLU A 48 -21.24 4.25 -9.59
C GLU A 48 -20.38 3.76 -8.42
N LEU A 49 -19.32 3.03 -8.74
CA LEU A 49 -18.21 2.88 -7.83
C LEU A 49 -17.87 4.33 -7.43
N PRO A 50 -17.78 4.69 -6.15
CA PRO A 50 -17.61 6.08 -5.70
C PRO A 50 -16.28 6.73 -6.16
N LEU A 51 -15.57 6.07 -7.08
CA LEU A 51 -14.32 6.44 -7.69
C LEU A 51 -14.46 6.75 -9.20
N ALA A 52 -15.63 6.52 -9.80
CA ALA A 52 -15.97 6.82 -11.18
C ALA A 52 -17.05 7.91 -11.20
N GLY A 53 -16.67 9.18 -11.02
CA GLY A 53 -17.62 10.28 -11.16
C GLY A 53 -17.26 11.61 -10.51
N ASP A 54 -16.43 11.66 -9.47
CA ASP A 54 -16.12 12.95 -8.82
C ASP A 54 -14.94 13.65 -9.50
N ALA A 55 -15.27 14.41 -10.55
CA ALA A 55 -14.37 15.33 -11.23
C ALA A 55 -14.20 16.63 -10.43
N SER A 56 -13.64 16.53 -9.23
CA SER A 56 -12.77 17.52 -8.59
C SER A 56 -12.26 16.87 -7.31
N SER A 57 -10.94 16.69 -7.19
CA SER A 57 -10.37 16.10 -5.99
C SER A 57 -10.79 16.98 -4.81
N GLY A 58 -11.58 16.45 -3.87
CA GLY A 58 -11.89 17.10 -2.59
C GLY A 58 -10.66 17.28 -1.69
N ARG A 59 -9.47 17.38 -2.29
CA ARG A 59 -8.17 17.57 -1.68
C ARG A 59 -8.01 19.04 -1.32
N LEU A 60 -7.65 19.24 -0.06
CA LEU A 60 -7.40 20.58 0.44
C LEU A 60 -6.08 21.10 -0.14
N PRO A 61 -6.05 22.32 -0.70
CA PRO A 61 -4.81 22.91 -1.18
C PRO A 61 -3.86 23.17 0.01
N PRO A 62 -2.53 23.16 -0.21
CA PRO A 62 -1.55 23.20 0.88
C PRO A 62 -1.70 24.36 1.87
N ASP A 63 -2.10 25.54 1.38
CA ASP A 63 -2.38 26.73 2.21
C ASP A 63 -3.44 26.50 3.29
N GLN A 64 -4.35 25.54 3.11
CA GLN A 64 -5.40 25.23 4.08
C GLN A 64 -4.98 24.27 5.20
N TRP A 65 -3.81 23.63 5.10
CA TRP A 65 -3.40 22.61 6.08
C TRP A 65 -1.93 22.65 6.52
N LYS A 66 -1.03 23.33 5.80
CA LYS A 66 0.39 23.44 6.19
C LYS A 66 0.58 23.99 7.61
N SER A 67 -0.25 24.96 8.01
CA SER A 67 -0.20 25.59 9.33
C SER A 67 -0.49 24.63 10.49
N PHE A 68 -1.06 23.45 10.21
CA PHE A 68 -1.26 22.40 11.21
C PHE A 68 -0.02 21.52 11.43
N LEU A 69 1.00 21.65 10.56
CA LEU A 69 2.26 20.91 10.61
C LEU A 69 3.48 21.86 10.68
N PRO A 70 3.50 22.83 11.60
CA PRO A 70 4.61 23.80 11.69
C PRO A 70 5.95 23.10 11.97
N GLU A 71 5.94 21.96 12.65
CA GLU A 71 7.15 21.18 12.94
C GLU A 71 7.88 20.70 11.68
N LEU A 72 7.19 20.66 10.54
CA LEU A 72 7.78 20.33 9.24
C LEU A 72 8.05 21.58 8.41
N PHE A 73 7.04 22.44 8.23
CA PHE A 73 7.13 23.54 7.27
C PHE A 73 7.96 24.73 7.76
N ASP A 74 8.16 24.87 9.07
CA ASP A 74 9.04 25.92 9.62
C ASP A 74 10.51 25.48 9.61
N HIS A 75 10.79 24.18 9.48
CA HIS A 75 12.13 23.60 9.64
C HIS A 75 12.70 22.93 8.38
N ILE A 76 11.85 22.49 7.46
CA ILE A 76 12.26 21.92 6.18
C ILE A 76 12.21 23.02 5.13
N GLN A 77 13.38 23.44 4.66
CA GLN A 77 13.48 24.47 3.64
C GLN A 77 13.22 23.88 2.25
N SER A 78 12.59 24.64 1.36
CA SER A 78 12.29 24.22 -0.02
C SER A 78 13.41 24.49 -1.02
N ASN A 79 14.48 25.19 -0.61
CA ASN A 79 15.64 25.54 -1.44
C ASN A 79 16.74 24.48 -1.35
N PHE A 80 16.44 23.25 -1.75
CA PHE A 80 17.41 22.16 -1.72
C PHE A 80 18.62 22.43 -2.63
N SER A 81 19.80 22.07 -2.14
CA SER A 81 21.06 22.16 -2.85
C SER A 81 21.06 21.27 -4.10
N SER A 82 21.50 21.82 -5.23
CA SER A 82 21.71 21.07 -6.48
C SER A 82 22.95 20.17 -6.46
N LYS A 83 23.77 20.23 -5.41
CA LYS A 83 25.00 19.43 -5.26
C LYS A 83 24.71 17.93 -5.04
N TYR A 84 23.58 17.62 -4.43
CA TYR A 84 23.21 16.26 -4.00
C TYR A 84 21.99 15.78 -4.79
N HIS A 85 21.91 14.48 -5.09
CA HIS A 85 20.67 13.91 -5.63
C HIS A 85 19.56 13.87 -4.57
N ASN A 86 19.90 13.52 -3.32
CA ASN A 86 18.98 13.68 -2.21
C ASN A 86 18.62 15.17 -2.02
N PRO A 87 17.35 15.51 -1.70
CA PRO A 87 16.98 16.87 -1.33
C PRO A 87 17.66 17.27 -0.02
N CYS A 88 18.75 18.03 -0.12
CA CYS A 88 19.59 18.40 1.03
C CYS A 88 19.69 19.90 1.21
N TRP A 89 19.83 20.37 2.46
CA TRP A 89 20.03 21.77 2.80
C TRP A 89 20.87 21.88 4.08
N GLU A 90 21.41 23.07 4.34
CA GLU A 90 22.13 23.36 5.58
C GLU A 90 21.15 23.88 6.64
N ASP A 91 21.21 23.32 7.84
CA ASP A 91 20.41 23.70 8.99
C ASP A 91 21.30 23.75 10.23
N ALA A 92 21.46 24.95 10.82
CA ALA A 92 22.34 25.20 11.96
C ALA A 92 23.77 24.62 11.80
N GLY A 93 24.35 24.74 10.59
CA GLY A 93 25.69 24.23 10.27
C GLY A 93 25.77 22.70 10.08
N SER A 94 24.62 22.02 10.02
CA SER A 94 24.52 20.59 9.73
C SER A 94 23.79 20.35 8.42
N LEU A 95 24.37 19.50 7.56
CA LEU A 95 23.70 19.01 6.37
C LEU A 95 22.50 18.12 6.77
N ARG A 96 21.30 18.50 6.33
CA ARG A 96 20.08 17.71 6.43
C ARG A 96 19.69 17.25 5.03
N CYS A 97 19.14 16.04 4.94
CA CYS A 97 18.71 15.47 3.67
C CYS A 97 17.42 14.69 3.86
N LEU A 98 16.52 14.78 2.88
CA LEU A 98 15.36 13.90 2.75
C LEU A 98 15.65 12.72 1.82
N PRO A 99 14.88 11.63 1.88
CA PRO A 99 14.97 10.51 0.96
C PRO A 99 14.85 10.95 -0.50
N TYR A 100 15.68 10.39 -1.37
CA TYR A 100 15.61 10.59 -2.81
C TYR A 100 14.39 9.86 -3.41
N PHE A 101 14.05 8.71 -2.84
CA PHE A 101 12.92 7.88 -3.26
C PHE A 101 12.19 7.23 -2.08
N TYR A 102 10.94 6.85 -2.31
CA TYR A 102 10.07 6.20 -1.34
C TYR A 102 9.53 4.89 -1.88
N GLN A 103 9.90 3.77 -1.25
CA GLN A 103 9.30 2.46 -1.52
C GLN A 103 8.12 2.25 -0.56
N ILE A 104 6.95 2.75 -0.95
CA ILE A 104 5.82 3.01 -0.05
C ILE A 104 5.04 1.78 0.37
N GLY A 105 5.20 0.64 -0.31
CA GLY A 105 4.39 -0.54 -0.04
C GLY A 105 4.51 -1.65 -1.08
N SER A 106 3.72 -2.72 -0.96
CA SER A 106 2.72 -2.96 0.09
C SER A 106 3.10 -4.10 1.05
N TYR A 107 2.46 -4.14 2.23
CA TYR A 107 2.67 -5.17 3.23
C TYR A 107 2.44 -6.58 2.64
N LYS A 108 3.42 -7.47 2.87
CA LYS A 108 3.43 -8.86 2.36
C LYS A 108 3.43 -9.00 0.83
N CYS A 109 3.93 -7.98 0.14
CA CYS A 109 4.11 -7.96 -1.31
C CYS A 109 5.58 -8.06 -1.75
N GLY A 110 6.51 -8.45 -0.87
CA GLY A 110 7.94 -8.63 -1.23
C GLY A 110 8.84 -7.41 -1.04
N THR A 111 8.34 -6.34 -0.39
CA THR A 111 9.08 -5.08 -0.16
C THR A 111 10.46 -5.23 0.49
N THR A 112 10.65 -6.21 1.37
CA THR A 112 11.98 -6.44 1.97
C THR A 112 12.96 -7.08 1.00
N ASP A 113 12.49 -7.96 0.12
CA ASP A 113 13.36 -8.58 -0.88
C ASP A 113 13.81 -7.58 -1.94
N LEU A 114 12.86 -6.76 -2.41
CA LEU A 114 13.14 -5.62 -3.30
C LEU A 114 14.17 -4.67 -2.67
N TRP A 115 13.94 -4.25 -1.41
CA TRP A 115 14.87 -3.36 -0.72
C TRP A 115 16.25 -3.97 -0.51
N ASP A 116 16.35 -5.22 -0.05
CA ASP A 116 17.64 -5.91 0.18
C ASP A 116 18.50 -5.95 -1.09
N LYS A 117 17.86 -6.19 -2.24
CA LYS A 117 18.53 -6.21 -3.55
C LYS A 117 18.88 -4.81 -4.05
N LEU A 118 17.96 -3.84 -3.94
CA LEU A 118 18.18 -2.47 -4.40
C LEU A 118 19.35 -1.80 -3.66
N VAL A 119 19.49 -1.98 -2.35
CA VAL A 119 20.60 -1.39 -1.57
C VAL A 119 21.95 -2.07 -1.80
N GLN A 120 22.04 -3.06 -2.68
CA GLN A 120 23.33 -3.57 -3.17
C GLN A 120 23.85 -2.78 -4.37
N HIS A 121 23.04 -1.89 -4.94
CA HIS A 121 23.46 -0.98 -5.99
C HIS A 121 24.55 -0.03 -5.45
N PRO A 122 25.67 0.19 -6.16
CA PRO A 122 26.79 1.00 -5.66
C PRO A 122 26.40 2.44 -5.30
N ASP A 123 25.41 3.00 -6.01
CA ASP A 123 24.92 4.36 -5.76
C ASP A 123 23.85 4.45 -4.66
N VAL A 124 23.37 3.32 -4.11
CA VAL A 124 22.30 3.31 -3.11
C VAL A 124 22.86 2.98 -1.73
N LEU A 125 22.71 3.91 -0.79
CA LEU A 125 23.12 3.73 0.59
C LEU A 125 22.21 2.73 1.32
N PRO A 126 22.78 1.74 2.04
CA PRO A 126 22.03 0.71 2.76
C PRO A 126 21.49 1.22 4.10
N VAL A 127 20.63 2.24 4.06
CA VAL A 127 19.96 2.79 5.24
C VAL A 127 18.92 1.79 5.78
N ALA A 128 18.52 1.99 7.05
CA ALA A 128 17.59 1.11 7.71
C ALA A 128 16.22 1.14 7.02
N LYS A 129 15.66 -0.05 6.72
CA LYS A 129 14.32 -0.19 6.15
C LYS A 129 13.26 0.12 7.20
N GLU A 130 12.11 0.61 6.75
CA GLU A 130 10.94 0.85 7.61
C GLU A 130 11.24 1.77 8.80
N PRO A 131 11.84 2.97 8.59
CA PRO A 131 11.93 3.98 9.64
C PRO A 131 10.53 4.35 10.16
N HIS A 132 9.50 4.23 9.33
CA HIS A 132 8.09 4.52 9.63
C HIS A 132 7.86 5.95 10.14
N TRP A 133 8.81 6.87 9.92
CA TRP A 133 8.76 8.18 10.56
C TRP A 133 7.64 9.05 10.01
N TRP A 134 7.59 9.20 8.68
CA TRP A 134 6.59 10.01 7.97
C TRP A 134 5.14 9.63 8.28
N ALA A 135 4.87 8.33 8.51
CA ALA A 135 3.53 7.81 8.74
C ALA A 135 3.22 7.46 10.21
N TRP A 136 4.07 6.71 10.93
CA TRP A 136 3.68 6.17 12.25
C TRP A 136 4.49 6.74 13.41
N ARG A 137 5.82 6.85 13.33
CA ARG A 137 6.65 7.29 14.48
C ARG A 137 6.43 8.76 14.81
N ARG A 138 6.24 9.63 13.81
CA ARG A 138 5.82 11.02 14.02
C ARG A 138 4.55 11.15 14.88
N PHE A 139 3.69 10.13 14.85
CA PHE A 139 2.44 10.06 15.62
C PHE A 139 2.51 9.14 16.84
N GLY A 140 3.71 8.78 17.29
CA GLY A 140 3.91 8.08 18.57
C GLY A 140 3.97 6.56 18.49
N TYR A 141 4.14 5.97 17.31
CA TYR A 141 4.51 4.56 17.21
C TYR A 141 5.94 4.35 17.73
N THR A 142 6.09 3.53 18.77
CA THR A 142 7.38 3.30 19.44
C THR A 142 7.88 1.85 19.33
N SER A 143 7.17 0.99 18.60
CA SER A 143 7.58 -0.41 18.43
C SER A 143 8.96 -0.49 17.76
N LEU A 144 9.66 -1.58 18.05
CA LEU A 144 11.04 -1.84 17.63
C LEU A 144 11.12 -3.07 16.69
N PRO A 145 10.33 -3.16 15.61
CA PRO A 145 10.27 -4.39 14.82
C PRO A 145 11.53 -4.63 13.97
N LEU A 146 12.24 -3.57 13.56
CA LEU A 146 13.47 -3.61 12.76
C LEU A 146 14.48 -2.59 13.30
N HIS A 147 15.77 -2.89 13.16
CA HIS A 147 16.87 -1.99 13.55
C HIS A 147 16.81 -1.49 15.01
N LYS A 148 16.35 -2.35 15.94
CA LYS A 148 16.22 -2.03 17.37
C LYS A 148 17.46 -1.34 17.97
N PRO A 149 18.70 -1.81 17.75
CA PRO A 149 19.88 -1.13 18.30
C PRO A 149 20.04 0.30 17.81
N LEU A 150 19.81 0.55 16.52
CA LEU A 150 19.86 1.88 15.93
C LEU A 150 18.80 2.79 16.54
N ILE A 151 17.53 2.34 16.60
CA ILE A 151 16.44 3.15 17.18
C ILE A 151 16.76 3.54 18.63
N LEU A 152 17.23 2.60 19.45
CA LEU A 152 17.59 2.88 20.85
C LEU A 152 18.76 3.86 20.96
N LYS A 153 19.77 3.74 20.08
CA LYS A 153 20.87 4.71 19.98
C LYS A 153 20.35 6.11 19.65
N ILE A 154 19.48 6.24 18.64
CA ILE A 154 18.92 7.55 18.24
C ILE A 154 18.02 8.15 19.33
N ARG A 155 17.24 7.34 20.05
CA ARG A 155 16.48 7.80 21.22
C ARG A 155 17.40 8.37 22.30
N ASN A 156 18.52 7.71 22.57
CA ASN A 156 19.49 8.18 23.54
C ASN A 156 20.16 9.50 23.10
N ILE A 157 20.54 9.59 21.82
CA ILE A 157 21.13 10.82 21.25
C ILE A 157 20.15 11.99 21.30
N THR A 158 18.88 11.74 20.97
CA THR A 158 17.86 12.79 20.90
C THR A 158 17.37 13.20 22.30
N GLY A 159 17.37 12.28 23.26
CA GLY A 159 17.05 12.57 24.67
C GLY A 159 15.56 12.75 24.99
N GLU A 160 14.67 12.69 24.00
CA GLU A 160 13.23 12.94 24.18
C GLU A 160 12.43 11.73 24.70
N GLY A 161 13.02 10.54 24.71
CA GLY A 161 12.32 9.30 25.08
C GLY A 161 11.26 8.83 24.06
N HIS A 162 11.13 9.51 22.91
CA HIS A 162 10.21 9.14 21.83
C HIS A 162 10.80 9.44 20.43
N ASP A 163 10.12 8.95 19.39
CA ASP A 163 10.62 9.00 18.00
C ASP A 163 9.90 10.06 17.14
N ARG A 164 9.15 10.97 17.77
CA ARG A 164 8.18 11.83 17.08
C ARG A 164 8.84 13.02 16.37
N SER A 165 9.89 13.59 16.96
CA SER A 165 10.44 14.86 16.51
C SER A 165 11.17 14.75 15.18
N LEU A 166 11.22 15.88 14.47
CA LEU A 166 12.04 16.04 13.28
C LEU A 166 13.53 15.89 13.61
N GLN A 167 13.96 16.30 14.82
CA GLN A 167 15.32 16.10 15.29
C GLN A 167 15.67 14.62 15.42
N TRP A 168 14.76 13.78 15.93
CA TRP A 168 14.94 12.33 15.95
C TRP A 168 15.17 11.79 14.54
N TYR A 169 14.38 12.23 13.56
CA TYR A 169 14.52 11.82 12.17
C TYR A 169 15.85 12.25 11.55
N TYR A 170 16.27 13.49 11.79
CA TYR A 170 17.57 13.97 11.36
C TYR A 170 18.71 13.19 11.96
N ASN A 171 18.65 12.86 13.26
CA ASN A 171 19.66 12.02 13.91
C ASN A 171 19.70 10.62 13.30
N PHE A 172 18.53 10.05 13.01
CA PHE A 172 18.41 8.74 12.36
C PHE A 172 19.06 8.71 10.97
N ILE A 173 18.80 9.70 10.12
CA ILE A 173 19.43 9.79 8.79
C ILE A 173 20.92 10.13 8.89
N SER A 174 21.29 11.04 9.81
CA SER A 174 22.68 11.45 10.01
C SER A 174 23.59 10.30 10.39
N ASP A 175 23.10 9.37 11.23
CA ASP A 175 23.86 8.21 11.65
C ASP A 175 24.19 7.22 10.52
N GLN A 176 23.42 7.27 9.42
CA GLN A 176 23.49 6.27 8.36
C GLN A 176 24.01 6.79 7.01
N ALA A 177 23.74 8.05 6.67
CA ALA A 177 23.90 8.53 5.30
C ALA A 177 24.73 9.83 5.13
N ILE A 178 24.66 10.76 6.08
CA ILE A 178 25.16 12.13 5.86
C ILE A 178 26.67 12.17 5.64
N THR A 179 27.45 11.36 6.35
CA THR A 179 28.91 11.28 6.16
C THR A 179 29.26 10.78 4.76
N GLN A 180 28.57 9.74 4.29
CA GLN A 180 28.80 9.15 2.97
C GLN A 180 28.40 10.11 1.85
N LEU A 181 27.28 10.83 2.01
CA LEU A 181 26.84 11.86 1.06
C LEU A 181 27.84 13.02 0.96
N LYS A 182 28.43 13.46 2.09
CA LYS A 182 29.47 14.49 2.08
C LYS A 182 30.70 14.05 1.29
N ASN A 183 31.06 12.77 1.33
CA ASN A 183 32.19 12.20 0.59
C ASN A 183 31.87 11.96 -0.88
N ASN A 184 30.64 11.54 -1.20
CA ASN A 184 30.19 11.33 -2.57
C ASN A 184 28.73 11.76 -2.71
N SER A 185 28.52 12.93 -3.33
CA SER A 185 27.19 13.52 -3.49
C SER A 185 26.33 12.84 -4.56
N LYS A 186 26.90 11.87 -5.30
CA LYS A 186 26.17 11.03 -6.26
C LYS A 186 25.34 9.93 -5.57
N LEU A 187 25.73 9.54 -4.37
CA LEU A 187 25.02 8.49 -3.63
C LEU A 187 23.61 8.96 -3.28
N VAL A 188 22.68 8.00 -3.21
CA VAL A 188 21.30 8.24 -2.80
C VAL A 188 20.89 7.33 -1.65
N PHE A 189 19.97 7.80 -0.80
CA PHE A 189 19.22 6.94 0.11
C PHE A 189 17.71 7.11 -0.07
N GLY A 190 16.96 6.05 0.22
CA GLY A 190 15.50 6.04 0.17
C GLY A 190 14.84 5.74 1.51
N ASP A 191 13.51 5.76 1.52
CA ASP A 191 12.67 5.29 2.63
C ASP A 191 11.77 4.15 2.16
N ALA A 192 11.94 2.96 2.75
CA ALA A 192 11.15 1.77 2.41
C ALA A 192 10.11 1.39 3.46
N SER A 193 9.39 2.38 3.99
CA SER A 193 8.30 2.17 4.94
C SER A 193 7.00 1.78 4.23
N ILE A 194 6.56 0.54 4.44
CA ILE A 194 5.26 0.04 3.94
C ILE A 194 4.05 0.82 4.48
N SER A 195 4.23 1.54 5.59
CA SER A 195 3.20 2.38 6.18
C SER A 195 2.89 3.62 5.34
N ASN A 196 3.81 3.99 4.42
CA ASN A 196 3.66 5.21 3.66
C ASN A 196 2.50 5.10 2.67
N LEU A 197 2.27 3.93 2.07
CA LEU A 197 1.19 3.72 1.10
C LEU A 197 -0.19 4.20 1.62
N TRP A 198 -0.49 3.93 2.90
CA TRP A 198 -1.75 4.33 3.56
C TRP A 198 -1.53 5.39 4.65
N GLY A 199 -0.42 6.11 4.61
CA GLY A 199 -0.11 7.16 5.57
C GLY A 199 -1.03 8.37 5.39
N LEU A 200 -1.34 9.05 6.50
CA LEU A 200 -1.99 10.36 6.50
C LEU A 200 -0.96 11.46 6.76
N ALA A 201 -1.22 12.66 6.24
CA ALA A 201 -0.40 13.83 6.57
C ALA A 201 -0.59 14.23 8.05
N ASP A 202 -1.78 14.02 8.59
CA ASP A 202 -2.10 14.19 10.01
C ASP A 202 -3.09 13.12 10.48
N PHE A 203 -2.71 12.31 11.46
CA PHE A 203 -3.62 11.35 12.10
C PHE A 203 -4.61 12.00 13.07
N LYS A 204 -4.46 13.29 13.38
CA LYS A 204 -5.38 14.09 14.19
C LYS A 204 -6.30 14.97 13.32
N TRP A 205 -6.44 14.66 12.03
CA TRP A 205 -7.19 15.46 11.07
C TRP A 205 -8.61 15.82 11.54
N GLN A 206 -9.31 14.96 12.28
CA GLN A 206 -10.65 15.24 12.81
C GLN A 206 -10.68 16.46 13.76
N LYS A 207 -9.57 16.75 14.44
CA LYS A 207 -9.43 17.95 15.28
C LYS A 207 -9.41 19.23 14.44
N HIS A 208 -8.78 19.17 13.26
CA HIS A 208 -8.58 20.30 12.37
C HIS A 208 -9.73 20.45 11.36
N PHE A 209 -10.38 19.34 11.01
CA PHE A 209 -11.44 19.25 10.02
C PHE A 209 -12.66 18.48 10.58
N PRO A 210 -13.37 19.03 11.57
CA PRO A 210 -14.44 18.32 12.28
C PRO A 210 -15.64 17.94 11.38
N ASN A 211 -15.81 18.64 10.26
CA ASN A 211 -16.89 18.40 9.30
C ASN A 211 -16.50 17.43 8.16
N ALA A 212 -15.24 17.03 8.08
CA ALA A 212 -14.78 16.12 7.04
C ALA A 212 -15.29 14.69 7.31
N ARG A 213 -15.87 14.06 6.28
CA ARG A 213 -16.42 12.70 6.37
C ARG A 213 -15.34 11.61 6.28
N GLU A 214 -14.16 11.97 5.80
CA GLU A 214 -13.00 11.12 5.57
C GLU A 214 -11.70 11.94 5.69
N PRO A 215 -10.52 11.31 5.80
CA PRO A 215 -9.26 12.06 5.88
C PRO A 215 -9.11 13.04 4.71
N PRO A 216 -8.88 14.33 4.97
CA PRO A 216 -8.80 15.34 3.89
C PRO A 216 -7.37 15.54 3.38
N ILE A 217 -6.36 15.03 4.08
CA ILE A 217 -4.94 15.20 3.76
C ILE A 217 -4.16 13.90 3.93
N TYR A 218 -3.55 13.44 2.85
CA TYR A 218 -2.84 12.16 2.76
C TYR A 218 -1.33 12.36 2.82
N LEU A 219 -0.58 11.29 3.13
CA LEU A 219 0.87 11.39 3.15
C LEU A 219 1.44 11.78 1.78
N ALA A 220 0.80 11.36 0.68
CA ALA A 220 1.17 11.77 -0.66
C ALA A 220 1.18 13.31 -0.81
N ASP A 221 0.15 14.00 -0.31
CA ASP A 221 0.04 15.47 -0.35
C ASP A 221 1.18 16.13 0.43
N LEU A 222 1.50 15.60 1.62
CA LEU A 222 2.60 16.09 2.46
C LEU A 222 3.95 15.93 1.77
N ILE A 223 4.26 14.72 1.27
CA ILE A 223 5.55 14.46 0.63
C ILE A 223 5.69 15.27 -0.65
N HIS A 224 4.65 15.37 -1.48
CA HIS A 224 4.72 16.18 -2.70
C HIS A 224 4.90 17.68 -2.40
N THR A 225 4.25 18.18 -1.35
CA THR A 225 4.40 19.57 -0.92
C THR A 225 5.83 19.90 -0.49
N LEU A 226 6.54 18.96 0.14
CA LEU A 226 7.93 19.11 0.55
C LEU A 226 8.92 18.77 -0.58
N GLN A 227 8.61 17.76 -1.38
CA GLN A 227 9.48 17.13 -2.37
C GLN A 227 8.66 16.78 -3.63
N PRO A 228 8.30 17.77 -4.47
CA PRO A 228 7.45 17.53 -5.64
C PRO A 228 8.09 16.59 -6.67
N LYS A 229 9.41 16.45 -6.63
CA LYS A 229 10.21 15.55 -7.50
C LYS A 229 10.57 14.22 -6.85
N ALA A 230 9.98 13.87 -5.69
CA ALA A 230 10.27 12.61 -5.03
C ALA A 230 9.87 11.43 -5.93
N LYS A 231 10.75 10.43 -6.04
CA LYS A 231 10.47 9.22 -6.81
C LYS A 231 9.73 8.20 -5.96
N ILE A 232 8.57 7.75 -6.43
CA ILE A 232 7.73 6.81 -5.67
C ILE A 232 7.77 5.42 -6.30
N THR A 233 8.00 4.38 -5.50
CA THR A 233 7.93 2.98 -5.93
C THR A 233 6.99 2.18 -5.04
N ALA A 234 6.29 1.21 -5.63
CA ALA A 234 5.46 0.27 -4.89
C ALA A 234 5.57 -1.12 -5.51
N ILE A 235 5.52 -2.18 -4.71
CA ILE A 235 5.38 -3.56 -5.17
C ILE A 235 4.09 -4.15 -4.63
N LEU A 236 3.23 -4.63 -5.53
CA LEU A 236 1.94 -5.22 -5.22
C LEU A 236 2.00 -6.74 -5.40
N ARG A 237 1.00 -7.45 -4.91
CA ARG A 237 0.83 -8.90 -5.06
C ARG A 237 -0.65 -9.16 -5.35
N ASN A 238 -0.99 -10.29 -5.97
CA ASN A 238 -2.38 -10.75 -6.00
C ASN A 238 -3.02 -10.59 -4.60
N PRO A 239 -4.10 -9.78 -4.47
CA PRO A 239 -4.65 -9.43 -3.17
C PRO A 239 -5.21 -10.64 -2.41
N VAL A 240 -5.62 -11.69 -3.12
CA VAL A 240 -6.05 -12.99 -2.55
C VAL A 240 -4.88 -13.65 -1.84
N ASP A 241 -3.74 -13.77 -2.53
CA ASP A 241 -2.54 -14.40 -2.00
C ASP A 241 -1.90 -13.57 -0.88
N LYS A 242 -2.00 -12.25 -0.96
CA LYS A 242 -1.60 -11.32 0.10
C LYS A 242 -2.45 -11.52 1.35
N LEU A 243 -3.77 -11.61 1.20
CA LEU A 243 -4.69 -11.85 2.32
C LEU A 243 -4.41 -13.21 2.96
N TRP A 244 -4.26 -14.25 2.14
CA TRP A 244 -3.89 -15.59 2.58
C TRP A 244 -2.59 -15.60 3.39
N THR A 245 -1.56 -14.95 2.88
CA THR A 245 -0.26 -14.84 3.56
C THR A 245 -0.39 -14.12 4.90
N THR A 246 -1.25 -13.09 4.95
CA THR A 246 -1.50 -12.34 6.18
C THR A 246 -2.21 -13.23 7.21
N TYR A 247 -3.21 -14.02 6.81
CA TYR A 247 -3.89 -14.99 7.67
C TYR A 247 -2.89 -16.02 8.23
N MET A 248 -2.07 -16.63 7.36
CA MET A 248 -1.13 -17.68 7.76
C MET A 248 -0.09 -17.22 8.79
N LEU A 249 0.29 -15.94 8.75
CA LEU A 249 1.26 -15.35 9.67
C LEU A 249 0.64 -14.86 10.99
N GLY A 250 -0.66 -14.62 11.05
CA GLY A 250 -1.29 -14.05 12.23
C GLY A 250 -1.54 -15.10 13.31
N ASP A 251 -0.76 -15.06 14.39
CA ASP A 251 -0.89 -16.00 15.51
C ASP A 251 -2.30 -16.05 16.12
N ARG A 252 -3.02 -14.91 16.09
CA ARG A 252 -4.40 -14.80 16.58
C ARG A 252 -5.42 -15.52 15.70
N TYR A 253 -5.12 -15.72 14.42
CA TYR A 253 -6.04 -16.34 13.46
C TYR A 253 -5.83 -17.85 13.32
N LYS A 254 -4.83 -18.41 14.02
CA LYS A 254 -4.55 -19.85 14.09
C LYS A 254 -5.69 -20.68 14.69
N LYS A 255 -6.63 -20.04 15.39
CA LYS A 255 -7.74 -20.70 16.09
C LYS A 255 -9.03 -20.81 15.26
N ILE A 256 -9.07 -20.19 14.07
CA ILE A 256 -10.27 -20.17 13.22
C ILE A 256 -9.92 -20.55 11.79
N SER A 257 -10.87 -21.11 11.06
CA SER A 257 -10.71 -21.38 9.62
C SER A 257 -10.53 -20.07 8.84
N PHE A 258 -9.92 -20.16 7.66
CA PHE A 258 -9.79 -18.99 6.79
C PHE A 258 -11.14 -18.41 6.37
N LYS A 259 -12.16 -19.26 6.16
CA LYS A 259 -13.52 -18.80 5.90
C LYS A 259 -14.07 -17.95 7.05
N ALA A 260 -13.99 -18.44 8.29
CA ALA A 260 -14.45 -17.68 9.46
C ALA A 260 -13.66 -16.37 9.64
N TYR A 261 -12.36 -16.39 9.33
CA TYR A 261 -11.52 -15.20 9.30
C TYR A 261 -11.99 -14.18 8.26
N PHE A 262 -12.22 -14.62 7.02
CA PHE A 262 -12.70 -13.80 5.92
C PHE A 262 -14.08 -13.20 6.24
N ASP A 263 -15.04 -14.03 6.65
CA ASP A 263 -16.40 -13.61 7.02
C ASP A 263 -16.38 -12.56 8.14
N SER A 264 -15.51 -12.75 9.15
CA SER A 264 -15.34 -11.76 10.23
C SER A 264 -14.84 -10.41 9.71
N MET A 265 -13.89 -10.41 8.77
CA MET A 265 -13.37 -9.18 8.17
C MET A 265 -14.39 -8.51 7.25
N VAL A 266 -15.16 -9.28 6.47
CA VAL A 266 -16.25 -8.74 5.65
C VAL A 266 -17.30 -8.08 6.53
N LYS A 267 -17.74 -8.75 7.61
CA LYS A 267 -18.71 -8.20 8.57
C LYS A 267 -18.22 -6.88 9.19
N LYS A 268 -16.95 -6.81 9.59
CA LYS A 268 -16.34 -5.59 10.13
C LYS A 268 -16.23 -4.48 9.09
N ALA A 269 -15.92 -4.82 7.83
CA ALA A 269 -15.87 -3.85 6.75
C ALA A 269 -17.26 -3.25 6.51
N ALA A 270 -18.28 -4.10 6.33
CA ALA A 270 -19.66 -3.67 6.12
C ALA A 270 -20.21 -2.82 7.28
N ALA A 271 -19.87 -3.16 8.53
CA ALA A 271 -20.27 -2.36 9.69
C ALA A 271 -19.70 -0.94 9.66
N CYS A 272 -18.47 -0.77 9.18
CA CYS A 272 -17.85 0.55 9.01
C CYS A 272 -18.43 1.28 7.80
N GLU A 273 -18.52 0.61 6.65
CA GLU A 273 -19.00 1.20 5.38
C GLU A 273 -20.48 1.62 5.46
N LYS A 274 -21.25 1.11 6.43
CA LYS A 274 -22.61 1.60 6.73
C LYS A 274 -22.63 2.99 7.37
N GLN A 275 -21.58 3.36 8.08
CA GLN A 275 -21.52 4.60 8.88
C GLN A 275 -20.57 5.63 8.29
N HIS A 276 -19.59 5.19 7.50
CA HIS A 276 -18.52 6.01 6.98
C HIS A 276 -18.25 5.68 5.52
N THR A 277 -17.54 6.58 4.83
CA THR A 277 -17.08 6.32 3.47
C THR A 277 -16.09 5.16 3.45
N ILE A 278 -15.95 4.52 2.29
CA ILE A 278 -14.98 3.45 2.11
C ILE A 278 -13.53 3.91 2.33
N ARG A 279 -13.22 5.17 2.00
CA ARG A 279 -11.89 5.77 2.22
C ARG A 279 -11.63 5.98 3.71
N TYR A 280 -12.60 6.51 4.46
CA TYR A 280 -12.50 6.56 5.92
C TYR A 280 -12.21 5.18 6.49
N CYS A 281 -13.00 4.17 6.12
CA CYS A 281 -12.80 2.81 6.63
C CYS A 281 -11.43 2.24 6.23
N ALA A 282 -10.96 2.50 5.01
CA ALA A 282 -9.67 2.01 4.53
C ALA A 282 -8.47 2.64 5.26
N PHE A 283 -8.47 3.95 5.49
CA PHE A 283 -7.35 4.68 6.11
C PHE A 283 -7.38 4.67 7.64
N VAL A 284 -8.57 4.65 8.25
CA VAL A 284 -8.73 4.68 9.71
C VAL A 284 -8.78 3.27 10.30
N HIS A 285 -9.48 2.35 9.64
CA HIS A 285 -9.72 0.99 10.15
C HIS A 285 -9.03 -0.12 9.33
N GLY A 286 -8.64 0.12 8.08
CA GLY A 286 -8.05 -0.86 7.18
C GLY A 286 -6.53 -0.96 7.30
N SER A 287 -5.87 0.18 7.45
CA SER A 287 -4.44 0.27 7.72
C SER A 287 -4.11 0.06 9.20
N SER A 288 -2.97 -0.55 9.47
CA SER A 288 -2.38 -0.50 10.80
C SER A 288 -2.13 0.97 11.16
N SER A 289 -2.67 1.44 12.27
CA SER A 289 -2.39 2.77 12.81
C SER A 289 -1.33 2.68 13.92
N PRO A 290 -0.72 3.80 14.35
CA PRO A 290 0.19 3.83 15.50
C PRO A 290 -0.39 3.20 16.78
N THR A 291 -1.72 3.23 16.93
CA THR A 291 -2.45 2.76 18.12
C THR A 291 -3.20 1.44 17.91
N ALA A 292 -3.38 1.02 16.66
CA ALA A 292 -4.05 -0.23 16.29
C ALA A 292 -3.26 -0.93 15.18
N PRO A 293 -2.12 -1.58 15.50
CA PRO A 293 -1.50 -2.49 14.57
C PRO A 293 -2.53 -3.59 14.26
N TYR A 294 -2.71 -3.95 12.99
CA TYR A 294 -3.67 -4.95 12.51
C TYR A 294 -5.12 -4.44 12.35
N GLY A 295 -5.29 -3.45 11.48
CA GLY A 295 -6.60 -3.06 10.92
C GLY A 295 -7.28 -4.20 10.13
N ASN A 296 -8.42 -3.92 9.52
CA ASN A 296 -9.12 -4.90 8.68
C ASN A 296 -8.31 -5.19 7.40
N HIS A 297 -7.73 -6.39 7.35
CA HIS A 297 -6.77 -6.78 6.32
C HIS A 297 -7.36 -6.87 4.89
N LEU A 298 -8.68 -6.84 4.74
CA LEU A 298 -9.32 -6.76 3.42
C LEU A 298 -9.00 -5.44 2.72
N TYR A 299 -9.04 -4.31 3.45
CA TYR A 299 -8.73 -3.02 2.86
C TYR A 299 -7.30 -2.94 2.34
N GLN A 300 -6.35 -3.60 3.00
CA GLN A 300 -4.95 -3.64 2.55
C GLN A 300 -4.75 -4.34 1.19
N GLY A 301 -5.74 -5.08 0.69
CA GLY A 301 -5.77 -5.63 -0.67
C GLY A 301 -6.50 -4.73 -1.68
N LYS A 302 -7.23 -3.71 -1.23
CA LYS A 302 -7.91 -2.71 -2.08
C LYS A 302 -6.92 -1.61 -2.51
N TYR A 303 -5.85 -1.99 -3.22
CA TYR A 303 -4.72 -1.10 -3.51
C TYR A 303 -5.12 0.21 -4.22
N ALA A 304 -6.14 0.16 -5.08
CA ALA A 304 -6.65 1.31 -5.80
C ALA A 304 -7.02 2.49 -4.89
N ILE A 305 -7.54 2.23 -3.68
CA ILE A 305 -7.92 3.28 -2.72
C ILE A 305 -6.70 4.10 -2.32
N TYR A 306 -5.56 3.43 -2.08
CA TYR A 306 -4.36 4.07 -1.57
C TYR A 306 -3.49 4.63 -2.69
N LEU A 307 -3.29 3.86 -3.76
CA LEU A 307 -2.45 4.30 -4.89
C LEU A 307 -3.05 5.47 -5.65
N ARG A 308 -4.38 5.60 -5.67
CA ARG A 308 -5.05 6.79 -6.21
C ARG A 308 -4.49 8.05 -5.57
N GLU A 309 -4.24 8.02 -4.27
CA GLU A 309 -3.72 9.20 -3.59
C GLU A 309 -2.36 9.63 -4.12
N TRP A 310 -1.50 8.66 -4.39
CA TRP A 310 -0.18 8.94 -4.93
C TRP A 310 -0.28 9.39 -6.39
N VAL A 311 -1.06 8.69 -7.22
CA VAL A 311 -1.21 8.98 -8.65
C VAL A 311 -1.81 10.37 -8.89
N GLU A 312 -2.83 10.75 -8.12
CA GLU A 312 -3.44 12.07 -8.22
C GLU A 312 -2.53 13.20 -7.72
N THR A 313 -1.57 12.93 -6.81
CA THR A 313 -0.61 13.95 -6.36
C THR A 313 0.61 14.08 -7.28
N PHE A 314 1.23 12.95 -7.62
CA PHE A 314 2.52 12.91 -8.30
C PHE A 314 2.39 12.75 -9.82
N GLY A 315 1.25 12.29 -10.33
CA GLY A 315 1.12 11.79 -11.69
C GLY A 315 1.58 10.34 -11.81
N LEU A 316 0.94 9.58 -12.71
CA LEU A 316 1.23 8.16 -12.92
C LEU A 316 2.68 7.94 -13.41
N GLU A 317 3.21 8.88 -14.18
CA GLU A 317 4.58 8.86 -14.72
C GLU A 317 5.66 8.97 -13.64
N ASN A 318 5.32 9.54 -12.47
CA ASN A 318 6.23 9.70 -11.33
C ASN A 318 5.99 8.63 -10.26
N ILE A 319 5.41 7.49 -10.64
CA ILE A 319 5.21 6.33 -9.77
C ILE A 319 5.53 5.05 -10.52
N HIS A 320 6.44 4.25 -9.96
CA HIS A 320 6.78 2.95 -10.51
C HIS A 320 6.17 1.82 -9.68
N VAL A 321 5.19 1.13 -10.25
CA VAL A 321 4.47 0.04 -9.60
C VAL A 321 4.92 -1.31 -10.17
N LEU A 322 5.45 -2.16 -9.30
CA LEU A 322 5.81 -3.54 -9.58
C LEU A 322 4.70 -4.51 -9.18
N ARG A 323 4.74 -5.71 -9.76
CA ARG A 323 3.94 -6.85 -9.35
C ARG A 323 4.87 -7.97 -8.88
N LEU A 324 4.59 -8.55 -7.70
CA LEU A 324 5.45 -9.54 -7.06
C LEU A 324 5.58 -10.80 -7.91
N GLU A 325 4.52 -11.17 -8.61
CA GLU A 325 4.53 -12.29 -9.56
C GLU A 325 5.58 -12.07 -10.66
N ASP A 326 5.69 -10.85 -11.19
CA ASP A 326 6.70 -10.49 -12.20
C ASP A 326 8.10 -10.40 -11.60
N TRP A 327 8.23 -9.83 -10.40
CA TRP A 327 9.48 -9.77 -9.64
C TRP A 327 10.08 -11.16 -9.42
N LYS A 328 9.25 -12.15 -9.07
CA LYS A 328 9.68 -13.53 -8.91
C LYS A 328 10.03 -14.21 -10.23
N ASN A 329 9.28 -13.91 -11.28
CA ASN A 329 9.46 -14.54 -12.58
C ASN A 329 10.74 -14.04 -13.29
N ASN A 330 11.04 -12.74 -13.18
CA ASN A 330 12.24 -12.16 -13.80
C ASN A 330 12.78 -10.98 -12.97
N THR A 331 13.46 -11.31 -11.87
CA THR A 331 14.06 -10.32 -10.96
C THR A 331 15.00 -9.35 -11.69
N ILE A 332 15.77 -9.82 -12.68
CA ILE A 332 16.72 -9.00 -13.44
C ILE A 332 15.98 -7.87 -14.16
N ARG A 333 14.92 -8.21 -14.90
CA ARG A 333 14.11 -7.24 -15.66
C ARG A 333 13.46 -6.20 -14.73
N GLU A 334 12.87 -6.67 -13.65
CA GLU A 334 12.15 -5.79 -12.73
C GLU A 334 13.11 -4.89 -11.93
N LEU A 335 14.28 -5.41 -11.51
CA LEU A 335 15.30 -4.61 -10.84
C LEU A 335 15.91 -3.56 -11.78
N ASP A 336 16.21 -3.93 -13.03
CA ASP A 336 16.63 -2.99 -14.07
C ASP A 336 15.59 -1.87 -14.29
N GLY A 337 14.31 -2.22 -14.33
CA GLY A 337 13.21 -1.25 -14.42
C GLY A 337 13.22 -0.24 -13.27
N VAL A 338 13.46 -0.71 -12.04
CA VAL A 338 13.58 0.16 -10.85
C VAL A 338 14.82 1.05 -10.94
N ILE A 339 15.97 0.51 -11.34
CA ILE A 339 17.23 1.26 -11.49
C ILE A 339 17.04 2.40 -12.49
N ARG A 340 16.48 2.12 -13.67
CA ARG A 340 16.19 3.14 -14.69
C ARG A 340 15.19 4.17 -14.20
N TYR A 341 14.12 3.76 -13.54
CA TYR A 341 13.14 4.70 -12.99
C TYR A 341 13.75 5.62 -11.93
N LEU A 342 14.68 5.11 -11.13
CA LEU A 342 15.40 5.89 -10.12
C LEU A 342 16.50 6.78 -10.70
N ASP A 343 16.74 6.76 -12.02
CA ASP A 343 17.85 7.43 -12.68
C ASP A 343 19.22 7.04 -12.06
N LEU A 344 19.38 5.76 -11.72
CA LEU A 344 20.64 5.21 -11.23
C LEU A 344 21.50 4.71 -12.39
N GLU A 345 22.82 4.66 -12.19
CA GLU A 345 23.75 4.14 -13.20
C GLU A 345 23.43 2.67 -13.54
N PRO A 346 23.45 2.27 -14.83
CA PRO A 346 23.21 0.88 -15.20
C PRO A 346 24.23 -0.08 -14.56
N LEU A 347 23.76 -1.21 -14.06
CA LEU A 347 24.62 -2.26 -13.56
C LEU A 347 25.22 -3.10 -14.68
N THR A 348 26.46 -3.57 -14.47
CA THR A 348 27.03 -4.64 -15.31
C THR A 348 26.23 -5.93 -15.13
N ILE A 349 26.27 -6.81 -16.14
CA ILE A 349 25.63 -8.14 -16.08
C ILE A 349 26.11 -8.92 -14.84
N GLU A 350 27.41 -8.87 -14.54
CA GLU A 350 27.99 -9.52 -13.37
C GLU A 350 27.43 -8.96 -12.05
N SER A 351 27.37 -7.63 -11.91
CA SER A 351 26.82 -7.00 -10.71
C SER A 351 25.34 -7.32 -10.55
N MET A 352 24.58 -7.28 -11.64
CA MET A 352 23.16 -7.65 -11.66
C MET A 352 22.96 -9.09 -11.19
N ASN A 353 23.68 -10.05 -11.78
CA ASN A 353 23.62 -11.47 -11.41
C ASN A 353 23.96 -11.69 -9.93
N ARG A 354 25.05 -11.09 -9.46
CA ARG A 354 25.46 -11.16 -8.04
C ARG A 354 24.38 -10.66 -7.08
N ILE A 355 23.60 -9.64 -7.46
CA ILE A 355 22.51 -9.12 -6.64
C ILE A 355 21.31 -10.05 -6.66
N VAL A 356 20.91 -10.57 -7.83
CA VAL A 356 19.72 -11.42 -7.95
C VAL A 356 19.94 -12.83 -7.37
N ASP A 357 21.17 -13.34 -7.38
CA ASP A 357 21.56 -14.63 -6.79
C ASP A 357 21.46 -14.66 -5.26
N ARG A 358 21.29 -13.49 -4.62
CA ARG A 358 21.08 -13.40 -3.18
C ARG A 358 19.80 -14.10 -2.77
N SER A 359 19.86 -14.83 -1.66
CA SER A 359 18.70 -15.51 -1.07
C SER A 359 17.52 -14.57 -0.86
N VAL A 360 16.34 -15.02 -1.28
CA VAL A 360 15.09 -14.27 -1.13
C VAL A 360 14.82 -13.98 0.34
N LYS A 361 14.53 -12.73 0.68
CA LYS A 361 14.28 -12.29 2.06
C LYS A 361 12.81 -12.40 2.44
N ASN A 362 12.56 -12.59 3.74
CA ASN A 362 11.22 -12.65 4.34
C ASN A 362 10.25 -13.66 3.70
N VAL A 363 10.79 -14.79 3.23
CA VAL A 363 10.00 -15.93 2.78
C VAL A 363 9.25 -16.54 3.96
N ASN A 364 7.95 -16.76 3.81
CA ASN A 364 7.13 -17.40 4.83
C ASN A 364 7.36 -18.92 4.85
N LYS A 365 8.50 -19.37 5.39
CA LYS A 365 8.82 -20.80 5.54
C LYS A 365 7.72 -21.57 6.27
N LYS A 366 7.09 -20.95 7.28
CA LYS A 366 6.00 -21.53 8.08
C LYS A 366 4.68 -21.72 7.32
N ALA A 367 4.47 -21.08 6.17
CA ALA A 367 3.34 -21.39 5.30
C ALA A 367 3.60 -22.62 4.42
N VAL A 368 4.85 -23.02 4.25
CA VAL A 368 5.23 -24.27 3.55
C VAL A 368 5.05 -25.47 4.48
N ASP A 369 5.35 -25.30 5.77
CA ASP A 369 5.24 -26.38 6.78
C ASP A 369 3.79 -26.69 7.22
N ARG A 370 2.83 -25.84 6.86
CA ARG A 370 1.41 -26.09 7.13
C ARG A 370 0.80 -26.57 5.83
N GLU A 371 0.45 -27.86 5.75
CA GLU A 371 -0.35 -28.46 4.66
C GLU A 371 -1.76 -27.85 4.49
N VAL A 372 -2.01 -26.69 5.09
CA VAL A 372 -3.24 -25.94 4.98
C VAL A 372 -3.14 -25.09 3.71
N VAL A 373 -3.94 -25.44 2.72
CA VAL A 373 -4.07 -24.71 1.45
C VAL A 373 -5.47 -24.11 1.38
N MET A 374 -5.59 -22.91 0.80
CA MET A 374 -6.90 -22.32 0.51
C MET A 374 -7.61 -23.19 -0.53
N THR A 375 -8.84 -23.62 -0.25
CA THR A 375 -9.62 -24.41 -1.21
C THR A 375 -9.93 -23.59 -2.46
N PRO A 376 -10.06 -24.21 -3.65
CA PRO A 376 -10.42 -23.50 -4.89
C PRO A 376 -11.73 -22.71 -4.77
N SER A 377 -12.74 -23.28 -4.10
CA SER A 377 -14.02 -22.61 -3.83
C SER A 377 -13.83 -21.34 -3.00
N MET A 378 -13.04 -21.39 -1.92
CA MET A 378 -12.77 -20.21 -1.10
C MET A 378 -11.92 -19.18 -1.85
N ARG A 379 -10.97 -19.62 -2.69
CA ARG A 379 -10.19 -18.71 -3.55
C ARG A 379 -11.11 -17.92 -4.48
N SER A 380 -12.03 -18.59 -5.16
CA SER A 380 -12.99 -17.94 -6.07
C SER A 380 -13.85 -16.90 -5.35
N VAL A 381 -14.28 -17.17 -4.10
CA VAL A 381 -15.01 -16.19 -3.26
C VAL A 381 -14.17 -14.93 -2.98
N VAL A 382 -12.88 -15.10 -2.64
CA VAL A 382 -11.99 -13.95 -2.36
C VAL A 382 -11.63 -13.20 -3.65
N GLU A 383 -11.45 -13.92 -4.77
CA GLU A 383 -11.22 -13.32 -6.08
C GLU A 383 -12.40 -12.43 -6.49
N GLU A 384 -13.63 -12.92 -6.35
CA GLU A 384 -14.83 -12.14 -6.65
C GLU A 384 -14.94 -10.90 -5.76
N TYR A 385 -14.59 -11.01 -4.48
CA TYR A 385 -14.55 -9.87 -3.57
C TYR A 385 -13.58 -8.77 -4.02
N TYR A 386 -12.41 -9.14 -4.55
CA TYR A 386 -11.40 -8.18 -5.01
C TYR A 386 -11.56 -7.75 -6.47
N ARG A 387 -12.31 -8.49 -7.30
CA ARG A 387 -12.51 -8.19 -8.73
C ARG A 387 -12.80 -6.72 -9.02
N PRO A 388 -13.80 -6.05 -8.39
CA PRO A 388 -14.06 -4.64 -8.69
C PRO A 388 -12.87 -3.73 -8.34
N TRP A 389 -12.12 -4.05 -7.28
CA TRP A 389 -10.94 -3.27 -6.87
C TRP A 389 -9.77 -3.47 -7.82
N ASN A 390 -9.62 -4.66 -8.40
CA ASN A 390 -8.61 -4.96 -9.39
C ASN A 390 -8.89 -4.24 -10.72
N VAL A 391 -10.16 -4.14 -11.12
CA VAL A 391 -10.58 -3.35 -12.29
C VAL A 391 -10.20 -1.89 -12.11
N ILE A 392 -10.59 -1.27 -10.98
CA ILE A 392 -10.26 0.13 -10.70
C ILE A 392 -8.74 0.34 -10.63
N LEU A 393 -7.99 -0.60 -10.05
CA LEU A 393 -6.53 -0.52 -10.01
C LEU A 393 -5.91 -0.59 -11.40
N SER A 394 -6.42 -1.50 -12.25
CA SER A 394 -5.95 -1.67 -13.62
C SER A 394 -6.22 -0.41 -14.45
N GLU A 395 -7.39 0.21 -14.30
CA GLU A 395 -7.73 1.49 -14.93
C GLU A 395 -6.82 2.62 -14.43
N LEU A 396 -6.65 2.73 -13.11
CA LEU A 396 -5.79 3.75 -12.49
C LEU A 396 -4.34 3.66 -12.98
N LEU A 397 -3.80 2.44 -13.08
CA LEU A 397 -2.43 2.18 -13.51
C LEU A 397 -2.27 2.02 -15.03
N LYS A 398 -3.39 2.04 -15.77
CA LYS A 398 -3.46 1.80 -17.22
C LYS A 398 -2.74 0.51 -17.65
N ASP A 399 -2.90 -0.55 -16.85
CA ASP A 399 -2.18 -1.82 -17.05
C ASP A 399 -3.08 -3.02 -16.68
N PRO A 400 -3.45 -3.88 -17.65
CA PRO A 400 -4.33 -5.04 -17.42
C PRO A 400 -3.71 -6.12 -16.53
N LYS A 401 -2.39 -6.11 -16.29
CA LYS A 401 -1.75 -7.13 -15.45
C LYS A 401 -2.23 -7.09 -13.98
N TYR A 402 -2.82 -5.97 -13.56
CA TYR A 402 -3.40 -5.78 -12.23
C TYR A 402 -4.86 -6.25 -12.12
N LEU A 403 -5.42 -6.85 -13.18
CA LEU A 403 -6.70 -7.57 -13.08
C LEU A 403 -6.55 -8.89 -12.30
N TRP A 404 -5.35 -9.48 -12.33
CA TRP A 404 -5.04 -10.81 -11.78
C TRP A 404 -6.06 -11.87 -12.22
N HIS A 405 -6.22 -12.03 -13.55
CA HIS A 405 -7.01 -13.09 -14.16
C HIS A 405 -6.46 -14.49 -13.87
#